data_AF-A0A252F1E2-F1
#
_entry.id   AF-A0A252F1E2-F1
#
_cell.length_a   1.000
_cell.length_b   1.000
_cell.length_c   1.000
_cell.angle_alpha   90.00
_cell.angle_beta   90.00
_cell.angle_gamma   90.00
#
_symmetry.space_group_name_H-M   'P 1'
#
loop_
_entity.id
_entity.type
_entity.pdbx_description
1 polymer ?
#
loop_
_entity_poly.entity_id
_entity_poly.type
_entity_poly.pdbx_seq_one_letter_code
_entity_poly.pdbx_strand_id
1 'polypeptide(L)'
;MKKTVIALSLCCAALFSMLLWQQFSAPAVTASEALTAQEQEDKPLYMVRVTDGVLAIYPYGSDTAAEVTDIRLSSLRAYDQKLMQQGFPLYSEQELASFLEDFGS
;
A
#
# COMPACT_ATOMS: atom_id res chain seq x y z
N MET A 1 -35.38 0.56 -55.89
CA MET A 1 -34.89 1.21 -54.65
C MET A 1 -35.32 0.43 -53.39
N LYS A 2 -35.05 -0.89 -53.31
CA LYS A 2 -35.52 -1.76 -52.21
C LYS A 2 -34.44 -2.68 -51.61
N LYS A 3 -33.26 -2.74 -52.25
CA LYS A 3 -32.16 -3.64 -51.86
C LYS A 3 -31.09 -2.96 -51.00
N THR A 4 -31.08 -1.62 -50.96
CA THR A 4 -30.08 -0.83 -50.23
C THR A 4 -30.40 -0.68 -48.73
N VAL A 5 -31.67 -0.85 -48.32
CA VAL A 5 -32.11 -0.70 -46.92
C VAL A 5 -31.73 -1.92 -46.07
N ILE A 6 -31.66 -3.12 -46.67
CA ILE A 6 -31.38 -4.36 -45.95
C ILE A 6 -29.89 -4.47 -45.57
N ALA A 7 -28.99 -3.96 -46.42
CA ALA A 7 -27.56 -3.99 -46.17
C ALA A 7 -27.12 -3.12 -44.98
N LEU A 8 -27.85 -2.03 -44.71
CA LEU A 8 -27.54 -1.12 -43.59
C LEU A 8 -27.98 -1.71 -42.24
N SER A 9 -29.06 -2.51 -42.23
CA SER A 9 -29.64 -3.08 -41.01
C SER A 9 -28.84 -4.25 -40.43
N LEU A 10 -28.21 -5.07 -41.29
CA LEU A 10 -27.36 -6.18 -40.84
C LEU A 10 -26.03 -5.72 -40.22
N CYS A 11 -25.54 -4.53 -40.56
CA CYS A 11 -24.29 -4.00 -40.02
C CYS A 11 -24.46 -3.52 -38.56
N CYS A 12 -25.61 -2.91 -38.24
CA CYS A 12 -25.88 -2.38 -36.91
C CYS A 12 -26.04 -3.47 -35.83
N ALA A 13 -26.60 -4.64 -36.17
CA ALA A 13 -26.77 -5.75 -35.23
C ALA A 13 -25.44 -6.39 -34.82
N ALA A 14 -24.49 -6.50 -35.75
CA ALA A 14 -23.16 -7.02 -35.47
C ALA A 14 -22.34 -6.07 -34.57
N LEU A 15 -22.43 -4.76 -34.80
CA LEU A 15 -21.74 -3.76 -33.99
C LEU A 15 -22.32 -3.65 -32.57
N PHE A 16 -23.64 -3.75 -32.40
CA PHE A 16 -24.27 -3.77 -31.08
C PHE A 16 -23.89 -5.00 -30.26
N SER A 17 -23.72 -6.16 -30.92
CA SER A 17 -23.32 -7.41 -30.27
C SER A 17 -21.87 -7.35 -29.77
N MET A 18 -20.98 -6.73 -30.55
CA MET A 18 -19.58 -6.53 -30.17
C MET A 18 -19.44 -5.50 -29.03
N LEU A 19 -20.27 -4.45 -29.01
CA LEU A 19 -20.28 -3.44 -27.94
C LEU A 19 -20.81 -4.01 -26.61
N LEU A 20 -21.80 -4.92 -26.66
CA LEU A 20 -22.35 -5.57 -25.48
C LEU A 20 -21.39 -6.58 -24.84
N TRP A 21 -20.51 -7.21 -25.62
CA TRP A 21 -19.46 -8.08 -25.06
C TRP A 21 -18.37 -7.31 -24.33
N GLN A 22 -18.08 -6.06 -24.72
CA GLN A 22 -17.10 -5.24 -24.02
C GLN A 22 -17.57 -4.75 -22.64
N GLN A 23 -18.89 -4.67 -22.39
CA GLN A 23 -19.42 -4.26 -21.10
C GLN A 23 -19.46 -5.40 -20.06
N PHE A 24 -19.32 -6.66 -20.48
CA PHE A 24 -19.41 -7.82 -19.58
C PHE A 24 -18.05 -8.43 -19.22
N SER A 25 -16.98 -8.05 -19.91
CA SER A 25 -15.61 -8.43 -19.53
C SER A 25 -15.00 -7.40 -18.58
N ALA A 26 -15.75 -7.00 -17.55
CA ALA A 26 -15.09 -6.58 -16.33
C ALA A 26 -14.53 -7.86 -15.70
N PRO A 27 -13.24 -7.92 -15.32
CA PRO A 27 -12.78 -9.03 -14.50
C PRO A 27 -13.70 -9.07 -13.28
N ALA A 28 -14.20 -10.27 -12.96
CA ALA A 28 -14.83 -10.52 -11.69
C ALA A 28 -13.82 -10.10 -10.62
N VAL A 29 -13.97 -8.87 -10.12
CA VAL A 29 -13.38 -8.46 -8.84
C VAL A 29 -14.04 -9.39 -7.86
N THR A 30 -13.32 -10.45 -7.57
CA THR A 30 -13.68 -11.47 -6.61
C THR A 30 -14.05 -10.68 -5.36
N ALA A 31 -15.27 -10.85 -4.86
CA ALA A 31 -15.75 -10.19 -3.65
C ALA A 31 -14.94 -10.57 -2.37
N SER A 32 -13.78 -11.20 -2.54
CA SER A 32 -12.71 -11.35 -1.54
C SER A 32 -11.74 -10.16 -1.50
N GLU A 33 -11.65 -9.31 -2.53
CA GLU A 33 -10.75 -8.14 -2.53
C GLU A 33 -11.38 -6.89 -1.89
N ALA A 34 -12.71 -6.88 -1.69
CA ALA A 34 -13.39 -5.79 -0.96
C ALA A 34 -13.27 -5.92 0.57
N LEU A 35 -12.86 -7.07 1.08
CA LEU A 35 -12.61 -7.29 2.51
C LEU A 35 -11.16 -6.92 2.91
N THR A 36 -10.21 -6.95 1.99
CA THR A 36 -8.81 -6.58 2.26
C THR A 36 -8.55 -5.07 2.24
N ALA A 37 -9.41 -4.28 1.59
CA ALA A 37 -9.26 -2.82 1.57
C ALA A 37 -9.59 -2.15 2.92
N GLN A 38 -10.35 -2.81 3.80
CA GLN A 38 -10.69 -2.29 5.13
C GLN A 38 -9.75 -2.78 6.25
N GLU A 39 -8.88 -3.77 5.99
CA GLU A 39 -7.87 -4.24 6.97
C GLU A 39 -6.50 -3.55 6.78
N GLN A 40 -6.35 -2.69 5.77
CA GLN A 40 -5.09 -2.00 5.50
C GLN A 40 -4.91 -0.72 6.32
N GLU A 41 -5.97 -0.19 6.95
CA GLU A 41 -5.87 1.04 7.74
C GLU A 41 -5.33 0.84 9.18
N ASP A 42 -5.24 -0.40 9.68
CA ASP A 42 -4.91 -0.66 11.09
C ASP A 42 -3.54 -1.34 11.29
N LYS A 43 -2.80 -1.57 10.20
CA LYS A 43 -1.44 -2.17 10.26
C LYS A 43 -0.40 -1.07 10.09
N PRO A 44 0.67 -1.06 10.91
CA PRO A 44 1.73 -0.09 10.72
C PRO A 44 2.46 -0.36 9.40
N LEU A 45 3.03 0.69 8.82
CA LEU A 45 3.87 0.61 7.62
C LEU A 45 5.31 0.29 7.99
N TYR A 46 5.77 0.79 9.14
CA TYR A 46 7.14 0.61 9.61
C TYR A 46 7.18 0.19 11.07
N MET A 47 8.27 -0.49 11.42
CA MET A 47 8.67 -0.79 12.77
C MET A 47 10.08 -0.26 12.99
N VAL A 48 10.23 0.68 13.93
CA VAL A 48 11.56 1.15 14.35
C VAL A 48 12.01 0.33 15.54
N ARG A 49 13.17 -0.31 15.44
CA ARG A 49 13.78 -1.10 16.51
C ARG A 49 15.27 -0.88 16.57
N VAL A 50 15.88 -1.29 17.67
CA VAL A 50 17.34 -1.20 17.84
C VAL A 50 18.03 -2.38 17.17
N THR A 51 19.06 -2.09 16.38
CA THR A 51 20.04 -3.07 15.91
C THR A 51 21.43 -2.53 16.16
N ASP A 52 22.34 -3.35 16.71
CA ASP A 52 23.73 -2.97 16.95
C ASP A 52 23.93 -1.63 17.69
N GLY A 53 22.98 -1.26 18.56
CA GLY A 53 23.02 -0.03 19.35
C GLY A 53 22.56 1.24 18.63
N VAL A 54 22.09 1.15 17.40
CA VAL A 54 21.49 2.25 16.62
C VAL A 54 20.03 1.94 16.27
N LEU A 55 19.28 2.96 15.88
CA LEU A 55 17.91 2.77 15.38
C LEU A 55 17.94 2.26 13.94
N ALA A 56 17.05 1.33 13.62
CA ALA A 56 16.83 0.84 12.28
C ALA A 56 15.34 0.72 11.99
N ILE A 57 14.99 1.02 10.73
CA ILE A 57 13.63 1.07 10.22
C ILE A 57 13.39 -0.20 9.42
N TYR A 58 12.34 -0.93 9.78
CA TYR A 58 11.94 -2.16 9.12
C TYR A 58 10.57 -1.95 8.50
N PRO A 59 10.38 -2.28 7.21
CA PRO A 59 9.04 -2.40 6.66
C PRO A 59 8.24 -3.39 7.51
N TYR A 60 6.95 -3.12 7.73
CA TYR A 60 6.15 -3.98 8.58
C TYR A 60 6.11 -5.42 8.07
N GLY A 61 6.38 -6.37 8.97
CA GLY A 61 6.49 -7.79 8.65
C GLY A 61 7.81 -8.22 8.01
N SER A 62 8.76 -7.30 7.80
CA SER A 62 10.11 -7.61 7.32
C SER A 62 11.10 -7.73 8.48
N ASP A 63 11.96 -8.74 8.43
CA ASP A 63 13.11 -8.84 9.33
C ASP A 63 14.37 -8.14 8.79
N THR A 64 14.34 -7.70 7.54
CA THR A 64 15.41 -6.93 6.92
C THR A 64 15.13 -5.43 7.07
N ALA A 65 16.12 -4.68 7.57
CA ALA A 65 16.02 -3.23 7.70
C ALA A 65 15.97 -2.60 6.30
N ALA A 66 15.03 -1.68 6.09
CA ALA A 66 15.07 -0.79 4.94
C ALA A 66 16.17 0.25 5.10
N GLU A 67 16.36 0.73 6.33
CA GLU A 67 17.33 1.77 6.64
C GLU A 67 17.89 1.55 8.05
N VAL A 68 19.20 1.76 8.20
CA VAL A 68 19.89 1.78 9.50
C VAL A 68 20.41 3.20 9.69
N THR A 69 19.98 3.87 10.75
CA THR A 69 20.33 5.27 11.01
C THR A 69 21.62 5.36 11.82
N ASP A 70 22.16 6.56 11.95
CA ASP A 70 23.28 6.88 12.84
C ASP A 70 22.85 7.29 14.25
N ILE A 71 21.53 7.32 14.51
CA ILE A 71 20.93 7.66 15.78
C ILE A 71 21.21 6.54 16.78
N ARG A 72 22.06 6.83 17.77
CA ARG A 72 22.45 5.87 18.80
C ARG A 72 21.36 5.73 19.84
N LEU A 73 21.04 4.50 20.23
CA LEU A 73 20.11 4.26 21.35
C LEU A 73 20.57 4.98 22.63
N SER A 74 21.89 5.01 22.87
CA SER A 74 22.47 5.63 24.06
C SER A 74 22.32 7.15 24.13
N SER A 75 22.03 7.84 23.02
CA SER A 75 21.76 9.29 23.04
C SER A 75 20.30 9.60 23.39
N LEU A 76 19.40 8.61 23.34
CA LEU A 76 18.00 8.79 23.68
C LEU A 76 17.76 8.81 25.19
N ARG A 77 16.62 9.35 25.63
CA ARG A 77 16.22 9.32 27.05
C ARG A 77 15.90 7.89 27.47
N ALA A 78 16.06 7.57 28.76
CA ALA A 78 15.83 6.21 29.28
C ALA A 78 14.42 5.65 28.99
N TYR A 79 13.42 6.52 28.86
CA TYR A 79 12.07 6.12 28.45
C TYR A 79 12.04 5.69 26.97
N ASP A 80 12.55 6.54 26.08
CA ASP A 80 12.61 6.30 24.64
C ASP A 80 13.48 5.08 24.32
N GLN A 81 14.56 4.86 25.07
CA GLN A 81 15.40 3.67 24.92
C GLN A 81 14.59 2.38 25.09
N LYS A 82 13.74 2.31 26.12
CA LYS A 82 12.89 1.13 26.36
C LYS A 82 11.84 0.97 25.27
N LEU A 83 11.28 2.08 24.79
CA LEU A 83 10.31 2.08 23.70
C LEU A 83 10.94 1.52 22.41
N MET A 84 12.14 1.97 22.05
CA MET A 84 12.85 1.49 20.85
C MET A 84 13.33 0.04 20.98
N GLN A 85 13.60 -0.44 22.19
CA GLN A 85 13.89 -1.86 22.43
C GLN A 85 12.66 -2.76 22.24
N GLN A 86 11.45 -2.24 22.49
CA GLN A 86 10.19 -2.95 22.28
C GLN A 86 9.74 -2.92 20.81
N GLY A 87 10.18 -1.90 20.08
CA GLY A 87 9.72 -1.62 18.72
C GLY A 87 8.64 -0.56 18.72
N PHE A 88 8.81 0.44 17.85
CA PHE A 88 7.88 1.55 17.71
C PHE A 88 7.17 1.48 16.35
N PRO A 89 5.84 1.25 16.33
CA PRO A 89 5.09 1.19 15.08
C PRO A 89 4.83 2.58 14.52
N LEU A 90 4.97 2.73 13.20
CA LEU A 90 4.63 3.94 12.46
C LEU A 90 3.66 3.59 11.34
N TYR A 91 2.60 4.36 11.20
CA TYR A 91 1.48 4.07 10.29
C TYR A 91 1.51 4.92 9.02
N SER A 92 2.43 5.89 8.93
CA SER A 92 2.58 6.72 7.74
C SER A 92 4.03 7.14 7.52
N GLU A 93 4.36 7.51 6.28
CA GLU A 93 5.63 8.18 5.93
C GLU A 93 5.83 9.47 6.72
N GLN A 94 4.73 10.21 6.99
CA GLN A 94 4.79 11.45 7.74
C GLN A 94 5.20 11.22 9.19
N GLU A 95 4.68 10.17 9.83
CA GLU A 95 5.11 9.78 11.16
C GLU A 95 6.58 9.36 11.18
N LEU A 96 7.05 8.63 10.16
CA LEU A 96 8.46 8.27 10.04
C LEU A 96 9.35 9.51 9.90
N ALA A 97 8.99 10.44 9.02
CA ALA A 97 9.74 11.68 8.85
C ALA A 97 9.79 12.49 10.15
N SER A 98 8.63 12.70 10.80
CA SER A 98 8.55 13.42 12.08
C SER A 98 9.37 12.73 13.17
N PHE A 99 9.32 11.39 13.22
CA PHE A 99 10.11 10.60 14.15
C PHE A 99 11.61 10.82 13.93
N LEU A 100 12.09 10.75 12.70
CA LEU A 100 13.52 10.94 12.39
C LEU A 100 13.98 12.37 12.66
N GLU A 101 13.15 13.38 12.41
CA GLU A 101 13.45 14.77 12.73
C GLU A 101 13.63 14.98 14.25
N ASP A 102 12.78 14.37 15.07
CA ASP A 102 12.86 14.49 16.53
C ASP A 102 14.14 13.87 17.13
N PHE A 103 14.68 12.83 16.49
CA PHE A 103 15.82 12.08 17.00
C PHE A 103 17.16 12.34 16.26
N GLY A 104 17.12 13.00 15.11
CA GLY A 104 18.29 13.30 14.27
C GLY A 104 19.02 14.61 14.57
N SER A 105 18.64 15.35 15.63
CA SER A 105 19.24 16.63 16.01
C SER A 105 20.37 16.55 17.04
#